data_AF-A0A3N5S2E9-F1
#
_entry.id   AF-A0A3N5S2E9-F1
#
_cell.length_a   1.000
_cell.length_b   1.000
_cell.length_c   1.000
_cell.angle_alpha   90.00
_cell.angle_beta   90.00
_cell.angle_gamma   90.00
#
_symmetry.space_group_name_H-M   'P 1'
#
loop_
_entity.id
_entity.type
_entity.pdbx_description
1 polymer ?
#
loop_
_entity_poly.entity_id
_entity_poly.type
_entity_poly.pdbx_seq_one_letter_code
_entity_poly.pdbx_strand_id
1 'polypeptide(L)'
;MKGKIILLVDIPRFLFLNKLPTGIGCIPYKREITCSAGFPMHKTENNIDIRGMLERGDIVSFFQPIVSVKKKLVIGFEALSRGISSVGADPLPPRLLFDTAEREGLTTDLDRLCRAKAFESFGAFNYNPERYLLTVNIDPSILDEGTVGSNHLRELVRSL
;
A
#
# COMPACT_ATOMS: atom_id res chain seq x y z
N MET A 1 -26.34 16.98 -5.61
CA MET A 1 -24.96 16.51 -5.83
C MET A 1 -25.00 15.09 -6.35
N LYS A 2 -24.43 14.81 -7.53
CA LYS A 2 -24.42 13.46 -8.13
C LYS A 2 -23.38 12.61 -7.41
N GLY A 3 -23.83 11.66 -6.57
CA GLY A 3 -22.96 10.68 -5.93
C GLY A 3 -22.24 9.84 -7.00
N LYS A 4 -20.91 9.83 -6.99
CA LYS A 4 -20.11 8.89 -7.77
C LYS A 4 -20.02 7.61 -6.96
N ILE A 5 -20.76 6.58 -7.37
CA ILE A 5 -20.57 5.22 -6.86
C ILE A 5 -19.20 4.76 -7.37
N ILE A 6 -18.20 4.70 -6.48
CA ILE A 6 -16.94 4.01 -6.74
C ILE A 6 -17.23 2.53 -6.46
N LEU A 7 -17.44 1.76 -7.52
CA LEU A 7 -17.51 0.31 -7.39
C LEU A 7 -16.07 -0.18 -7.17
N LEU A 8 -15.74 -0.49 -5.92
CA LEU A 8 -14.66 -1.40 -5.59
C LEU A 8 -15.09 -2.75 -6.14
N VAL A 9 -14.70 -3.03 -7.39
CA VAL A 9 -14.87 -4.37 -7.93
C VAL A 9 -13.83 -5.20 -7.21
N ASP A 10 -14.28 -6.13 -6.37
CA ASP A 10 -13.43 -7.18 -5.81
C ASP A 10 -13.04 -8.10 -6.97
N ILE A 11 -12.13 -7.60 -7.82
CA ILE A 11 -11.49 -8.38 -8.86
C ILE A 11 -10.57 -9.33 -8.09
N PRO A 12 -10.78 -10.67 -8.16
CA PRO A 12 -9.91 -11.61 -7.46
C PRO A 12 -8.48 -11.29 -7.84
N ARG A 13 -7.64 -10.91 -6.86
CA ARG A 13 -6.24 -10.46 -6.97
C ARG A 13 -5.57 -10.88 -8.29
N PHE A 14 -5.79 -10.12 -9.35
CA PHE A 14 -5.22 -10.44 -10.65
C PHE A 14 -3.81 -9.85 -10.65
N LEU A 15 -2.82 -10.75 -10.71
CA LEU A 15 -1.44 -10.40 -10.99
C LEU A 15 -1.39 -9.50 -12.23
N PHE A 16 -0.84 -8.30 -12.09
CA PHE A 16 -0.16 -7.68 -13.23
C PHE A 16 1.17 -8.40 -13.44
N LEU A 17 1.10 -9.55 -14.10
CA LEU A 17 2.24 -10.15 -14.78
C LEU A 17 2.50 -9.33 -16.04
N ASN A 18 3.37 -8.33 -15.96
CA ASN A 18 4.21 -7.93 -17.08
C ASN A 18 5.54 -7.48 -16.51
N LYS A 19 6.62 -8.15 -16.96
CA LYS A 19 8.01 -7.91 -16.58
C LYS A 19 8.32 -6.41 -16.58
N LEU A 20 8.55 -5.84 -15.40
CA LEU A 20 9.28 -4.58 -15.28
C LEU A 20 10.77 -4.84 -15.58
N PRO A 21 11.50 -3.90 -16.21
CA PRO A 21 12.92 -4.03 -16.41
C PRO A 21 13.62 -4.21 -15.06
N THR A 22 14.52 -5.19 -15.03
CA THR A 22 15.39 -5.60 -13.92
C THR A 22 15.80 -4.48 -12.95
N GLY A 23 15.46 -4.60 -11.67
CA GLY A 23 16.14 -3.81 -10.63
C GLY A 23 15.44 -3.71 -9.27
N ILE A 24 14.10 -3.71 -9.23
CA ILE A 24 13.34 -3.63 -7.97
C ILE A 24 12.25 -4.69 -8.01
N GLY A 25 12.40 -5.72 -7.18
CA GLY A 25 11.56 -6.91 -7.22
C GLY A 25 10.12 -6.61 -6.78
N CYS A 26 9.19 -6.57 -7.73
CA CYS A 26 7.81 -6.89 -7.42
C CYS A 26 7.74 -8.38 -7.05
N ILE A 27 7.50 -8.69 -5.76
CA ILE A 27 7.28 -10.06 -5.32
C ILE A 27 5.92 -10.53 -5.87
N PRO A 28 5.86 -11.57 -6.73
CA PRO A 28 4.59 -12.07 -7.23
C PRO A 28 3.78 -12.68 -6.07
N TYR A 29 2.61 -12.12 -5.78
CA TYR A 29 1.67 -12.70 -4.81
C TYR A 29 1.04 -13.96 -5.41
N LYS A 30 1.65 -15.13 -5.17
CA LYS A 30 1.03 -16.43 -5.43
C LYS A 30 0.31 -16.91 -4.18
N ARG A 31 -1.01 -17.03 -4.24
CA ARG A 31 -1.74 -18.15 -3.65
C ARG A 31 -3.16 -18.19 -4.21
N GLU A 32 -3.42 -19.20 -5.04
CA GLU A 32 -4.76 -19.74 -5.28
C GLU A 32 -5.33 -20.15 -3.92
N ILE A 33 -6.47 -19.58 -3.53
CA ILE A 33 -7.21 -20.00 -2.33
C ILE A 33 -8.44 -20.73 -2.85
N THR A 34 -8.36 -22.06 -2.93
CA THR A 34 -9.55 -22.90 -3.02
C THR A 34 -10.26 -22.86 -1.67
N CYS A 35 -11.55 -22.56 -1.70
CA CYS A 35 -12.41 -22.52 -0.52
C CYS A 35 -12.73 -23.96 -0.09
N SER A 36 -11.89 -24.56 0.75
CA SER A 36 -12.27 -25.74 1.52
C SER A 36 -11.24 -26.01 2.64
N ALA A 37 -11.74 -26.10 3.87
CA ALA A 37 -11.04 -26.37 5.13
C ALA A 37 -10.50 -25.12 5.87
N GLY A 38 -10.89 -24.99 7.14
CA GLY A 38 -10.73 -23.81 7.97
C GLY A 38 -9.29 -23.31 8.06
N PHE A 39 -9.14 -21.98 8.05
CA PHE A 39 -7.86 -21.32 8.29
C PHE A 39 -7.37 -21.68 9.71
N PRO A 40 -6.21 -22.33 9.86
CA PRO A 40 -5.60 -22.44 11.18
C PRO A 40 -5.22 -21.03 11.63
N MET A 41 -5.85 -20.57 12.72
CA MET A 41 -5.38 -19.42 13.48
C MET A 41 -4.04 -19.78 14.12
N HIS A 42 -2.96 -19.63 13.36
CA HIS A 42 -1.64 -19.53 13.96
C HIS A 42 -1.59 -18.21 14.75
N LYS A 43 -1.72 -18.32 16.08
CA LYS A 43 -1.17 -17.33 16.99
C LYS A 43 0.34 -17.38 16.84
N THR A 44 0.88 -16.55 15.97
CA THR A 44 2.29 -16.21 16.03
C THR A 44 2.34 -14.79 16.50
N GLU A 45 2.61 -14.60 17.79
CA GLU A 45 3.12 -13.33 18.30
C GLU A 45 4.52 -13.15 17.70
N ASN A 46 4.56 -12.82 16.41
CA ASN A 46 5.76 -12.31 15.78
C ASN A 46 5.90 -10.89 16.30
N ASN A 47 6.78 -10.68 17.28
CA ASN A 47 7.17 -9.35 17.70
C ASN A 47 7.82 -8.65 16.48
N ILE A 48 7.08 -7.75 15.84
CA ILE A 48 7.57 -7.01 14.68
C ILE A 48 8.46 -5.89 15.20
N ASP A 49 9.71 -5.85 14.72
CA ASP A 49 10.60 -4.71 14.89
C ASP A 49 10.19 -3.57 13.95
N ILE A 50 9.16 -2.80 14.34
CA ILE A 50 8.62 -1.72 13.50
C ILE A 50 9.63 -0.58 13.32
N ARG A 51 10.42 -0.28 14.35
CA ARG A 51 11.45 0.77 14.28
C ARG A 51 12.52 0.42 13.26
N GLY A 52 13.08 -0.79 13.32
CA GLY A 52 14.06 -1.23 12.33
C GLY A 52 13.47 -1.33 10.93
N MET A 53 12.18 -1.68 10.79
CA MET A 53 11.49 -1.66 9.49
C MET A 53 11.38 -0.25 8.92
N LEU A 54 11.07 0.76 9.74
CA LEU A 54 11.05 2.17 9.31
C LEU A 54 12.44 2.63 8.84
N GLU A 55 13.49 2.28 9.60
CA GLU A 55 14.88 2.63 9.27
C GLU A 55 15.35 2.00 7.96
N ARG A 56 14.98 0.75 7.70
CA ARG A 56 15.34 0.04 6.46
C ARG A 56 14.42 0.36 5.29
N GLY A 57 13.25 0.93 5.55
CA GLY A 57 12.24 1.19 4.53
C GLY A 57 11.51 -0.08 4.07
N ASP A 58 11.28 -1.03 4.97
CA ASP A 58 10.72 -2.37 4.73
C ASP A 58 9.19 -2.35 4.46
N ILE A 59 8.75 -1.42 3.62
CA ILE A 59 7.37 -1.25 3.18
C ILE A 59 7.31 -1.37 1.66
N VAL A 60 6.36 -2.18 1.17
CA VAL A 60 6.05 -2.34 -0.24
C VAL A 60 4.62 -1.92 -0.53
N SER A 61 4.36 -1.41 -1.74
CA SER A 61 3.01 -0.99 -2.16
C SER A 61 2.44 -1.92 -3.21
N PHE A 62 1.22 -2.40 -2.96
CA PHE A 62 0.41 -3.11 -3.95
C PHE A 62 -0.63 -2.15 -4.53
N PHE A 63 -0.99 -2.32 -5.80
CA PHE A 63 -1.92 -1.42 -6.49
C PHE A 63 -3.19 -2.16 -6.90
N GLN A 64 -4.31 -1.81 -6.29
CA GLN A 64 -5.62 -2.34 -6.64
C GLN A 64 -6.27 -1.47 -7.73
N PRO A 65 -6.65 -2.03 -8.90
CA PRO A 65 -7.27 -1.24 -9.96
C PRO A 65 -8.63 -0.65 -9.56
N ILE A 66 -8.85 0.62 -9.88
CA ILE A 66 -10.14 1.30 -9.81
C ILE A 66 -10.70 1.36 -11.22
N VAL A 67 -11.90 0.79 -11.43
CA VAL A 67 -12.50 0.66 -12.75
C VAL A 67 -13.74 1.55 -12.89
N SER A 68 -13.87 2.19 -14.05
CA SER A 68 -15.12 2.84 -14.43
C SER A 68 -16.02 1.83 -15.12
N VAL A 69 -17.14 1.46 -14.48
CA VAL A 69 -18.13 0.56 -15.10
C VAL A 69 -18.73 1.15 -16.37
N LYS A 70 -19.04 2.46 -16.36
CA LYS A 70 -19.59 3.16 -17.53
C LYS A 70 -18.61 3.15 -18.72
N LYS A 71 -17.33 3.42 -18.46
CA LYS A 71 -16.29 3.48 -19.51
C LYS A 71 -15.66 2.13 -19.81
N LYS A 72 -15.92 1.11 -18.99
CA LYS A 72 -15.32 -0.24 -19.05
C LYS A 72 -13.78 -0.22 -19.12
N LEU A 73 -13.15 0.67 -18.34
CA LEU A 73 -11.69 0.82 -18.30
C LEU A 73 -11.19 1.13 -16.89
N VAL A 74 -9.90 0.84 -16.65
CA VAL A 74 -9.17 1.25 -15.43
C VAL A 74 -8.95 2.76 -15.47
N ILE A 75 -9.41 3.46 -14.42
CA ILE A 75 -9.27 4.92 -14.28
C ILE A 75 -8.21 5.33 -13.26
N GLY A 76 -7.70 4.37 -12.49
CA GLY A 76 -6.73 4.64 -11.43
C GLY A 76 -6.44 3.40 -10.60
N PHE A 77 -5.70 3.62 -9.51
CA PHE A 77 -5.28 2.58 -8.58
C PHE A 77 -5.36 3.06 -7.13
N GLU A 78 -5.63 2.13 -6.22
CA GLU A 78 -5.43 2.31 -4.79
C GLU A 78 -4.12 1.67 -4.36
N ALA A 79 -3.25 2.46 -3.72
CA ALA A 79 -2.02 1.96 -3.11
C ALA A 79 -2.31 1.37 -1.73
N LEU A 80 -1.93 0.11 -1.57
CA LEU A 80 -2.09 -0.67 -0.35
C LEU A 80 -0.72 -1.11 0.16
N SER A 81 -0.29 -0.48 1.25
CA SER A 81 1.02 -0.72 1.85
C SER A 81 1.05 -2.03 2.65
N ARG A 82 2.17 -2.74 2.58
CA ARG A 82 2.45 -3.96 3.35
C ARG A 82 3.87 -3.90 3.90
N GLY A 83 4.04 -4.38 5.12
CA GLY A 83 5.36 -4.63 5.68
C GLY A 83 5.96 -5.91 5.12
N ILE A 84 7.27 -5.92 4.89
CA ILE A 84 8.03 -7.14 4.58
C ILE A 84 8.89 -7.49 5.79
N SER A 85 8.85 -8.74 6.22
CA SER A 85 9.68 -9.22 7.33
C SER A 85 11.06 -9.60 6.81
N SER A 86 12.11 -9.34 7.60
CA SER A 86 13.45 -9.85 7.34
C SER A 86 13.55 -11.38 7.39
N VAL A 87 12.58 -12.04 8.04
CA VAL A 87 12.59 -13.49 8.33
C VAL A 87 11.70 -14.29 7.36
N GLY A 88 10.89 -13.64 6.54
CA GLY A 88 9.95 -14.33 5.65
C GLY A 88 9.59 -13.55 4.39
N ALA A 89 9.32 -14.28 3.30
CA ALA A 89 8.98 -13.69 2.00
C ALA A 89 7.52 -13.21 1.91
N ASP A 90 6.66 -13.64 2.84
CA ASP A 90 5.23 -13.27 2.83
C ASP A 90 5.05 -11.86 3.46
N PRO A 91 4.23 -10.99 2.84
CA PRO A 91 3.89 -9.70 3.42
C PRO A 91 3.18 -9.84 4.77
N LEU A 92 3.51 -8.96 5.70
CA LEU A 92 2.88 -8.90 7.02
C LEU A 92 1.38 -8.55 6.89
N PRO A 93 0.52 -9.11 7.76
CA PRO A 93 -0.87 -8.67 7.86
C PRO A 93 -0.92 -7.16 8.14
N PRO A 94 -1.70 -6.35 7.39
CA PRO A 94 -1.75 -4.90 7.57
C PRO A 94 -2.07 -4.52 9.01
N ARG A 95 -3.07 -5.18 9.59
CA ARG A 95 -3.47 -4.94 10.98
C ARG A 95 -2.30 -5.07 11.96
N LEU A 96 -1.50 -6.12 11.84
CA LEU A 96 -0.37 -6.33 12.75
C LEU A 96 0.69 -5.21 12.62
N LEU A 97 0.91 -4.71 11.40
CA LEU A 97 1.82 -3.60 11.13
C LEU A 97 1.32 -2.29 11.77
N PHE A 98 0.07 -1.91 11.47
CA PHE A 98 -0.51 -0.65 11.93
C PHE A 98 -0.77 -0.65 13.45
N ASP A 99 -1.32 -1.74 14.00
CA ASP A 99 -1.54 -1.88 15.46
C ASP A 99 -0.20 -1.82 16.22
N THR A 100 0.91 -2.28 15.64
CA THR A 100 2.24 -2.19 16.28
C THR A 100 2.81 -0.79 16.21
N ALA A 101 2.70 -0.11 15.06
CA ALA A 101 3.11 1.29 14.95
C ALA A 101 2.33 2.20 15.91
N GLU A 102 1.02 1.98 16.06
CA GLU A 102 0.19 2.72 17.02
C GLU A 102 0.66 2.52 18.46
N ARG A 103 0.85 1.26 18.88
CA ARG A 103 1.34 0.93 20.23
C ARG A 103 2.71 1.54 20.55
N GLU A 104 3.56 1.73 19.55
CA GLU A 104 4.90 2.32 19.70
C GLU A 104 4.94 3.84 19.44
N GLY A 105 3.81 4.48 19.12
CA GLY A 105 3.75 5.92 18.84
C GLY A 105 4.41 6.33 17.52
N LEU A 106 4.47 5.41 16.55
CA LEU A 106 5.14 5.56 15.25
C LEU A 106 4.17 5.64 14.06
N THR A 107 2.87 5.85 14.31
CA THR A 107 1.83 5.91 13.28
C THR A 107 2.14 6.92 12.17
N THR A 108 2.52 8.15 12.54
CA THR A 108 2.83 9.21 11.57
C THR A 108 4.03 8.87 10.70
N ASP A 109 5.08 8.27 11.28
CA ASP A 109 6.28 7.89 10.54
C ASP A 109 5.99 6.72 9.59
N LEU A 110 5.19 5.75 10.02
CA LEU A 110 4.72 4.68 9.16
C LEU A 110 3.85 5.19 8.01
N ASP A 111 2.90 6.09 8.26
CA ASP A 111 2.06 6.72 7.23
C ASP A 111 2.91 7.44 6.18
N ARG A 112 3.89 8.24 6.62
CA ARG A 112 4.83 8.93 5.73
C ARG A 112 5.60 7.96 4.86
N LEU A 113 6.15 6.89 5.44
CA LEU A 113 6.88 5.86 4.68
C LEU A 113 5.97 5.13 3.69
N CYS A 114 4.74 4.79 4.10
CA CYS A 114 3.75 4.16 3.23
C CYS A 114 3.46 5.01 2.00
N ARG A 115 3.23 6.31 2.17
CA ARG A 115 3.05 7.25 1.06
C ARG A 115 4.30 7.35 0.20
N ALA A 116 5.48 7.53 0.80
CA ALA A 116 6.74 7.63 0.07
C ALA A 116 6.96 6.41 -0.85
N LYS A 117 6.75 5.20 -0.32
CA LYS A 117 6.86 3.96 -1.09
C LYS A 117 5.78 3.78 -2.13
N ALA A 118 4.56 4.25 -1.88
CA ALA A 118 3.50 4.24 -2.88
C ALA A 118 3.83 5.16 -4.06
N PHE A 119 4.29 6.38 -3.79
CA PHE A 119 4.68 7.34 -4.81
C PHE A 119 5.92 6.90 -5.58
N GLU A 120 6.98 6.43 -4.91
CA GLU A 120 8.17 5.85 -5.54
C GLU A 120 7.81 4.70 -6.48
N SER A 121 7.02 3.74 -5.99
CA SER A 121 6.63 2.56 -6.78
C SER A 121 5.70 2.94 -7.95
N PHE A 122 4.80 3.91 -7.74
CA PHE A 122 3.89 4.34 -8.79
C PHE A 122 4.60 5.15 -9.87
N GLY A 123 5.49 6.07 -9.50
CA GLY A 123 6.29 6.88 -10.43
C GLY A 123 7.30 6.06 -11.24
N ALA A 124 7.75 4.92 -10.69
CA ALA A 124 8.59 3.98 -11.43
C ALA A 124 7.87 3.31 -12.61
N PHE A 125 6.53 3.32 -12.64
CA PHE A 125 5.81 2.88 -13.83
C PHE A 125 5.87 3.96 -14.92
N ASN A 126 6.41 3.61 -16.09
CA ASN A 126 6.47 4.49 -17.26
C ASN A 126 5.10 4.64 -17.95
N TYR A 127 4.12 5.21 -17.24
CA TYR A 127 2.80 5.57 -17.76
C TYR A 127 2.69 7.08 -17.98
N ASN A 128 1.73 7.51 -18.79
CA ASN A 128 1.37 8.92 -18.84
C ASN A 128 0.77 9.35 -17.48
N PRO A 129 1.37 10.32 -16.75
CA PRO A 129 0.97 10.68 -15.39
C PRO A 129 -0.45 11.27 -15.32
N GLU A 130 -0.97 11.81 -16.42
CA GLU A 130 -2.33 12.36 -16.48
C GLU A 130 -3.40 11.28 -16.74
N ARG A 131 -2.97 10.04 -17.03
CA ARG A 131 -3.87 8.96 -17.45
C ARG A 131 -4.61 8.29 -16.30
N TYR A 132 -3.97 8.16 -15.14
CA TYR A 132 -4.46 7.35 -14.03
C TYR A 132 -4.48 8.14 -12.73
N LEU A 133 -5.57 8.00 -11.98
CA LEU A 133 -5.65 8.49 -10.61
C LEU A 133 -4.86 7.55 -9.69
N LEU A 134 -4.02 8.11 -8.83
CA LEU A 134 -3.48 7.39 -7.69
C LEU A 134 -4.25 7.80 -6.44
N THR A 135 -4.74 6.81 -5.70
CA THR A 135 -5.35 7.00 -4.38
C THR A 135 -4.45 6.36 -3.32
N VAL A 136 -4.22 7.08 -2.23
CA VAL A 136 -3.40 6.63 -1.10
C VAL A 136 -4.23 6.77 0.18
N ASN A 137 -4.07 5.82 1.08
CA ASN A 137 -4.64 5.92 2.42
C ASN A 137 -3.78 6.89 3.25
N ILE A 138 -4.43 7.62 4.16
CA ILE A 138 -3.80 8.61 5.02
C ILE A 138 -4.33 8.41 6.43
N ASP A 139 -3.43 8.28 7.40
CA ASP A 139 -3.80 8.23 8.82
C ASP A 139 -4.30 9.62 9.32
N PRO A 140 -5.42 9.70 10.06
CA PRO A 140 -5.96 10.97 10.51
C PRO A 140 -5.04 11.74 11.46
N SER A 141 -4.07 11.09 12.14
CA SER A 141 -3.12 11.77 13.03
C SER A 141 -2.27 12.82 12.33
N ILE A 142 -2.14 12.76 10.99
CA ILE A 142 -1.46 13.80 10.20
C ILE A 142 -2.22 15.14 10.16
N LEU A 143 -3.47 15.17 10.64
CA LEU A 143 -4.28 16.37 10.77
C LEU A 143 -4.15 17.02 12.16
N ASP A 144 -3.33 16.47 13.05
CA ASP A 144 -3.09 17.03 14.38
C ASP A 144 -2.23 18.30 14.31
N GLU A 145 -2.37 19.19 15.30
CA GLU A 145 -1.71 20.49 15.35
C GLU A 145 -0.18 20.40 15.21
N GLY A 146 0.45 19.33 15.71
CA GLY A 146 1.89 19.10 15.61
C GLY A 146 2.38 18.68 14.21
N THR A 147 1.49 18.26 13.32
CA THR A 147 1.81 17.75 11.97
C THR A 147 1.30 18.65 10.84
N VAL A 148 0.24 19.41 11.09
CA VAL A 148 -0.30 20.39 10.16
C VAL A 148 0.76 21.44 9.82
N GLY A 149 0.85 21.79 8.54
CA GLY A 149 1.84 22.79 8.06
C GLY A 149 3.23 22.23 7.76
N SER A 150 3.50 20.95 8.01
CA SER A 150 4.78 20.31 7.69
C SER A 150 5.11 20.26 6.19
N ASN A 151 4.15 20.51 5.29
CA ASN A 151 4.27 20.45 3.82
C ASN A 151 4.77 19.12 3.23
N HIS A 152 5.00 18.09 4.05
CA HIS A 152 5.63 16.84 3.65
C HIS A 152 4.91 16.14 2.49
N LEU A 153 3.57 16.00 2.55
CA LEU A 153 2.79 15.39 1.48
C LEU A 153 2.91 16.19 0.16
N ARG A 154 2.92 17.53 0.25
CA ARG A 154 3.00 18.40 -0.92
C ARG A 154 4.37 18.29 -1.59
N GLU A 155 5.43 18.21 -0.81
CA GLU A 155 6.80 18.04 -1.31
C GLU A 155 6.97 16.67 -1.98
N LEU A 156 6.43 15.62 -1.37
CA LEU A 156 6.46 14.27 -1.91
C LEU A 156 5.71 14.13 -3.25
N VAL A 157 4.55 14.78 -3.40
CA VAL A 157 3.82 14.80 -4.68
C VAL A 157 4.59 15.55 -5.76
N ARG A 158 5.37 16.57 -5.40
CA ARG A 158 6.20 17.34 -6.35
C ARG A 158 7.46 16.62 -6.79
N SER A 159 7.87 15.56 -6.09
CA SER A 159 9.05 14.75 -6.45
C SER A 159 8.75 13.57 -7.37
N LEU A 160 7.48 13.32 -7.67
CA LEU A 160 7.04 12.38 -8.70
C LEU A 160 7.39 12.91 -10.09
#